data_AF-A0A1T4UQY8-F1
#
_entry.id   AF-A0A1T4UQY8-F1
#
_cell.length_a   1.000
_cell.length_b   1.000
_cell.length_c   1.000
_cell.angle_alpha   90.00
_cell.angle_beta   90.00
_cell.angle_gamma   90.00
#
_symmetry.space_group_name_H-M   'P 1'
#
loop_
_entity.id
_entity.type
_entity.pdbx_description
1 polymer ?
#
loop_
_entity_poly.entity_id
_entity_poly.type
_entity_poly.pdbx_seq_one_letter_code
_entity_poly.pdbx_strand_id
1 'polypeptide(L)'
;MKRKFFMVGILLVSSPVSPHGLDKEVAQCASVIGKSARITCYDNLASKFDLAKQKTSHDELIEAGNWEVTEIVNPIDDTETVTIRLREMPSDNRWREPIDLVARCRNGRTELFISWNNFLGGEGNVLTRVGNEKAVGAHWRLSNDKRTTFHSRPMAFLKTISTSDKLVAQITPYNETPITAIFNTSGLESALGPIRDTCHW
;
A
#
# COMPACT_ATOMS: atom_id res chain seq x y z
N MET A 1 70.05 -26.43 -39.34
CA MET A 1 68.88 -25.62 -38.94
C MET A 1 67.74 -26.53 -38.51
N LYS A 2 67.43 -26.67 -37.21
CA LYS A 2 66.16 -27.20 -36.69
C LYS A 2 65.88 -26.51 -35.35
N ARG A 3 64.94 -25.58 -35.32
CA ARG A 3 64.51 -24.84 -34.13
C ARG A 3 63.22 -25.49 -33.63
N LYS A 4 63.27 -26.18 -32.48
CA LYS A 4 62.08 -26.68 -31.79
C LYS A 4 61.51 -25.55 -30.94
N PHE A 5 60.30 -25.10 -31.24
CA PHE A 5 59.54 -24.18 -30.39
C PHE A 5 58.73 -25.01 -29.38
N PHE A 6 59.00 -24.81 -28.10
CA PHE A 6 58.17 -25.32 -27.00
C PHE A 6 57.08 -24.27 -26.73
N MET A 7 55.82 -24.64 -26.96
CA MET A 7 54.66 -23.80 -26.65
C MET A 7 54.23 -24.12 -25.21
N VAL A 8 54.49 -23.20 -24.28
CA VAL A 8 54.02 -23.30 -22.90
C VAL A 8 52.61 -22.69 -22.86
N GLY A 9 51.59 -23.54 -22.70
CA GLY A 9 50.22 -23.11 -22.48
C GLY A 9 50.01 -22.67 -21.04
N ILE A 10 49.74 -21.38 -20.82
CA ILE A 10 49.34 -20.84 -19.52
C ILE A 10 47.84 -21.11 -19.34
N LEU A 11 47.50 -22.04 -18.44
CA LEU A 11 46.14 -22.25 -17.94
C LEU A 11 45.81 -21.17 -16.92
N LEU A 12 44.97 -20.21 -17.30
CA LEU A 12 44.34 -19.26 -16.37
C LEU A 12 43.23 -19.99 -15.60
N VAL A 13 43.50 -20.35 -14.35
CA VAL A 13 42.48 -20.85 -13.42
C VAL A 13 41.75 -19.64 -12.85
N SER A 14 40.52 -19.40 -13.28
CA SER A 14 39.65 -18.39 -12.67
C SER A 14 39.01 -18.97 -11.40
N SER A 15 39.54 -18.61 -10.23
CA SER A 15 38.88 -18.90 -8.96
C SER A 15 37.62 -18.03 -8.82
N PRO A 16 36.46 -18.59 -8.42
CA PRO A 16 35.31 -17.78 -8.04
C PRO A 16 35.67 -16.99 -6.76
N VAL A 17 35.61 -15.67 -6.84
CA VAL A 17 35.68 -14.80 -5.67
C VAL A 17 34.36 -14.95 -4.92
N SER A 18 34.33 -15.80 -3.91
CA SER A 18 33.25 -15.77 -2.91
C SER A 18 33.46 -14.51 -2.06
N PRO A 19 32.41 -13.69 -1.80
CA PRO A 19 32.52 -12.56 -0.89
C PRO A 19 32.72 -13.09 0.54
N HIS A 20 33.97 -13.24 0.96
CA HIS A 20 34.33 -13.68 2.31
C HIS A 20 33.77 -12.69 3.36
N GLY A 21 32.87 -13.16 4.24
CA GLY A 21 32.46 -12.44 5.45
C GLY A 21 30.96 -12.13 5.57
N LEU A 22 30.20 -12.13 4.48
CA LEU A 22 28.77 -11.82 4.52
C LEU A 22 27.98 -12.93 5.25
N ASP A 23 28.35 -14.19 5.04
CA ASP A 23 27.79 -15.36 5.71
C ASP A 23 27.91 -15.28 7.24
N LYS A 24 29.09 -14.87 7.72
CA LYS A 24 29.37 -14.73 9.15
C LYS A 24 28.56 -13.61 9.79
N GLU A 25 28.45 -12.47 9.12
CA GLU A 25 27.71 -11.32 9.64
C GLU A 25 26.18 -11.54 9.61
N VAL A 26 25.68 -12.25 8.59
CA VAL A 26 24.28 -12.73 8.55
C VAL A 26 23.99 -13.69 9.70
N ALA A 27 24.89 -14.65 9.98
CA ALA A 27 24.75 -15.58 11.09
C ALA A 27 24.76 -14.88 12.47
N GLN A 28 25.53 -13.79 12.61
CA GLN A 28 25.51 -12.96 13.81
C GLN A 28 24.14 -12.31 14.03
N CYS A 29 23.54 -11.70 12.99
CA CYS A 29 22.19 -11.15 13.11
C CYS A 29 21.14 -12.23 13.38
N ALA A 30 21.27 -13.42 12.80
CA ALA A 30 20.36 -14.54 13.07
C ALA A 30 20.33 -14.97 14.55
N SER A 31 21.45 -14.79 15.25
CA SER A 31 21.59 -15.14 16.67
C SER A 31 21.01 -14.10 17.65
N VAL A 32 20.60 -12.92 17.17
CA VAL A 32 20.02 -11.86 18.02
C VAL A 32 18.65 -12.30 18.57
N ILE A 33 18.51 -12.23 19.90
CA ILE A 33 17.26 -12.52 20.60
C ILE A 33 16.37 -11.28 20.59
N GLY A 34 15.10 -11.47 20.22
CA GLY A 34 14.11 -10.40 20.11
C GLY A 34 13.87 -9.97 18.67
N LYS A 35 12.61 -10.04 18.24
CA LYS A 35 12.22 -9.80 16.84
C LYS A 35 12.69 -8.43 16.33
N SER A 36 12.43 -7.37 17.10
CA SER A 36 12.79 -6.00 16.70
C SER A 36 14.30 -5.79 16.62
N ALA A 37 15.05 -6.23 17.63
CA ALA A 37 16.51 -6.09 17.67
C ALA A 37 17.19 -6.87 16.52
N ARG A 38 16.65 -8.06 16.21
CA ARG A 38 17.14 -8.88 15.09
C ARG A 38 16.91 -8.21 13.74
N ILE A 39 15.75 -7.59 13.53
CA ILE A 39 15.45 -6.86 12.29
C ILE A 39 16.44 -5.69 12.13
N THR A 40 16.61 -4.87 13.17
CA THR A 40 17.56 -3.76 13.14
C THR A 40 19.00 -4.21 12.85
N CYS A 41 19.42 -5.39 13.32
CA CYS A 41 20.73 -5.94 12.97
C CYS A 41 20.88 -6.17 11.46
N TYR A 42 19.88 -6.79 10.83
CA TYR A 42 19.89 -7.03 9.39
C TYR A 42 19.87 -5.74 8.58
N ASP A 43 19.11 -4.73 9.02
CA ASP A 43 19.04 -3.43 8.33
C ASP A 43 20.39 -2.68 8.38
N ASN A 44 21.05 -2.71 9.54
CA ASN A 44 22.40 -2.16 9.70
C ASN A 44 23.43 -2.91 8.83
N LEU A 45 23.31 -4.23 8.75
CA LEU A 45 24.15 -5.07 7.90
C LEU A 45 23.98 -4.73 6.43
N ALA A 46 22.73 -4.58 5.97
CA ALA A 46 22.40 -4.17 4.61
C ALA A 46 22.94 -2.76 4.29
N SER A 47 22.88 -1.85 5.25
CA SER A 47 23.45 -0.50 5.14
C SER A 47 24.98 -0.53 5.03
N LYS A 48 25.65 -1.34 5.85
CA LYS A 48 27.12 -1.50 5.87
C LYS A 48 27.67 -1.98 4.53
N PHE A 49 26.96 -2.86 3.83
CA PHE A 49 27.35 -3.38 2.52
C PHE A 49 26.76 -2.59 1.35
N ASP A 50 26.11 -1.45 1.60
CA ASP A 50 25.49 -0.61 0.56
C ASP A 50 24.44 -1.37 -0.29
N LEU A 51 23.85 -2.41 0.32
CA LEU A 51 22.79 -3.24 -0.26
C LEU A 51 21.42 -2.59 -0.10
N ALA A 52 21.32 -1.60 0.80
CA ALA A 52 20.12 -0.78 1.04
C ALA A 52 19.88 0.30 -0.04
N LYS A 53 20.64 0.31 -1.14
CA LYS A 53 20.46 1.27 -2.25
C LYS A 53 19.15 1.12 -3.01
N GLN A 54 18.44 0.01 -2.83
CA GLN A 54 17.02 0.00 -3.10
C GLN A 54 16.35 0.48 -1.83
N LYS A 55 15.71 1.67 -1.87
CA LYS A 55 14.66 2.01 -0.90
C LYS A 55 13.74 0.79 -0.87
N THR A 56 13.91 -0.05 0.14
CA THR A 56 13.07 -1.21 0.31
C THR A 56 11.69 -0.66 0.55
N SER A 57 10.68 -1.27 -0.07
CA SER A 57 9.26 -0.98 0.17
C SER A 57 8.93 -0.88 1.66
N HIS A 58 9.76 -1.45 2.55
CA HIS A 58 9.65 -1.37 3.99
C HIS A 58 9.63 0.07 4.57
N ASP A 59 10.47 1.00 4.11
CA ASP A 59 10.48 2.37 4.68
C ASP A 59 9.25 3.18 4.24
N GLU A 60 8.79 3.01 2.99
CA GLU A 60 7.50 3.56 2.52
C GLU A 60 6.30 2.86 3.19
N LEU A 61 6.38 1.56 3.46
CA LEU A 61 5.36 0.78 4.18
C LEU A 61 5.25 1.21 5.66
N ILE A 62 6.35 1.64 6.30
CA ILE A 62 6.31 2.15 7.69
C ILE A 62 5.57 3.50 7.74
N GLU A 63 5.74 4.36 6.74
CA GLU A 63 5.06 5.67 6.71
C GLU A 63 3.58 5.58 6.28
N ALA A 64 3.22 4.67 5.38
CA ALA A 64 1.85 4.48 4.93
C ALA A 64 0.95 3.74 5.94
N GLY A 65 1.48 3.23 7.06
CA GLY A 65 0.69 2.57 8.10
C GLY A 65 -0.10 1.35 7.60
N ASN A 66 -1.42 1.32 7.84
CA ASN A 66 -2.30 0.22 7.42
C ASN A 66 -2.76 0.32 5.95
N TRP A 67 -2.27 1.31 5.19
CA TRP A 67 -2.66 1.49 3.80
C TRP A 67 -1.96 0.47 2.89
N GLU A 68 -2.74 -0.31 2.16
CA GLU A 68 -2.27 -1.16 1.08
C GLU A 68 -2.13 -0.31 -0.20
N VAL A 69 -0.90 -0.14 -0.71
CA VAL A 69 -0.63 0.57 -1.97
C VAL A 69 -0.41 -0.44 -3.08
N THR A 70 -1.02 -0.22 -4.24
CA THR A 70 -0.91 -1.10 -5.41
C THR A 70 -0.79 -0.27 -6.69
N GLU A 71 0.22 -0.56 -7.48
CA GLU A 71 0.51 0.10 -8.76
C GLU A 71 0.44 -0.95 -9.86
N ILE A 72 -0.39 -0.68 -10.87
CA ILE A 72 -0.63 -1.59 -11.99
C ILE A 72 -0.49 -0.81 -13.29
N VAL A 73 0.32 -1.33 -14.21
CA VAL A 73 0.39 -0.85 -15.59
C VAL A 73 -0.56 -1.70 -16.43
N ASN A 74 -1.45 -1.05 -17.17
CA ASN A 74 -2.36 -1.73 -18.09
C ASN A 74 -1.56 -2.28 -19.29
N PRO A 75 -1.57 -3.59 -19.56
CA PRO A 75 -0.77 -4.20 -20.63
C PRO A 75 -1.25 -3.87 -22.05
N ILE A 76 -2.38 -3.17 -22.21
CA ILE A 76 -2.96 -2.82 -23.51
C ILE A 76 -2.50 -1.45 -23.99
N ASP A 77 -2.39 -0.49 -23.08
CA ASP A 77 -2.19 0.94 -23.41
C ASP A 77 -1.15 1.62 -22.50
N ASP A 78 -0.42 0.84 -21.70
CA ASP A 78 0.61 1.29 -20.75
C ASP A 78 0.11 2.31 -19.72
N THR A 79 -1.22 2.45 -19.53
CA THR A 79 -1.76 3.39 -18.55
C THR A 79 -1.52 2.90 -17.12
N GLU A 80 -0.98 3.80 -16.30
CA GLU A 80 -0.75 3.53 -14.89
C GLU A 80 -2.04 3.69 -14.07
N THR A 81 -2.27 2.74 -13.17
CA THR A 81 -3.33 2.76 -12.17
C THR A 81 -2.71 2.57 -10.80
N VAL A 82 -2.84 3.60 -9.96
CA VAL A 82 -2.41 3.56 -8.57
C VAL A 82 -3.63 3.47 -7.67
N THR A 83 -3.65 2.51 -6.77
CA THR A 83 -4.73 2.28 -5.81
C THR A 83 -4.17 2.23 -4.41
N ILE A 84 -4.74 3.01 -3.50
CA ILE A 84 -4.53 2.82 -2.06
C ILE A 84 -5.82 2.36 -1.41
N ARG A 85 -5.68 1.43 -0.46
CA ARG A 85 -6.81 0.80 0.20
C ARG A 85 -6.56 0.72 1.70
N LEU A 86 -7.62 0.97 2.44
CA LEU A 86 -7.69 0.70 3.87
C LEU A 86 -8.89 -0.20 4.15
N ARG A 87 -8.61 -1.35 4.76
CA ARG A 87 -9.61 -2.38 5.06
C ARG A 87 -10.05 -2.25 6.52
N GLU A 88 -11.35 -2.29 6.74
CA GLU A 88 -11.96 -2.37 8.07
C GLU A 88 -12.89 -3.59 8.17
N MET A 89 -12.95 -4.24 9.34
CA MET A 89 -13.86 -5.36 9.61
C MET A 89 -14.84 -4.98 10.71
N PRO A 90 -16.03 -4.44 10.37
CA PRO A 90 -17.00 -4.02 11.37
C PRO A 90 -17.42 -5.20 12.25
N SER A 91 -17.41 -4.98 13.57
CA SER A 91 -17.80 -5.99 14.55
C SER A 91 -19.25 -6.46 14.43
N ASP A 92 -20.11 -5.63 13.82
CA ASP A 92 -21.55 -5.83 13.66
C ASP A 92 -21.96 -6.29 12.25
N ASN A 93 -21.00 -6.50 11.33
CA ASN A 93 -21.32 -6.95 9.97
C ASN A 93 -21.73 -8.43 9.97
N ARG A 94 -23.03 -8.69 9.76
CA ARG A 94 -23.61 -10.05 9.68
C ARG A 94 -22.94 -10.93 8.65
N TRP A 95 -22.50 -10.35 7.54
CA TRP A 95 -21.90 -11.07 6.42
C TRP A 95 -20.39 -11.32 6.60
N ARG A 96 -19.77 -10.73 7.64
CA ARG A 96 -18.32 -10.79 7.93
C ARG A 96 -17.44 -10.44 6.73
N GLU A 97 -17.97 -9.63 5.83
CA GLU A 97 -17.20 -9.10 4.70
C GLU A 97 -16.53 -7.79 5.14
N PRO A 98 -15.26 -7.57 4.77
CA PRO A 98 -14.60 -6.32 5.09
C PRO A 98 -15.27 -5.15 4.36
N ILE A 99 -15.16 -3.94 4.90
CA ILE A 99 -15.49 -2.71 4.20
C ILE A 99 -14.17 -2.04 3.82
N ASP A 100 -14.05 -1.65 2.56
CA ASP A 100 -12.83 -1.06 2.03
C ASP A 100 -13.02 0.41 1.69
N LEU A 101 -12.19 1.27 2.27
CA LEU A 101 -12.00 2.64 1.81
C LEU A 101 -10.90 2.63 0.74
N VAL A 102 -11.20 3.14 -0.45
CA VAL A 102 -10.28 3.07 -1.59
C VAL A 102 -10.17 4.43 -2.27
N ALA A 103 -8.93 4.90 -2.43
CA ALA A 103 -8.62 5.98 -3.36
C ALA A 103 -7.82 5.40 -4.54
N ARG A 104 -8.15 5.85 -5.75
CA ARG A 104 -7.50 5.33 -6.96
C ARG A 104 -7.26 6.44 -7.96
N CYS A 105 -6.04 6.53 -8.48
CA CYS A 105 -5.75 7.23 -9.72
C CYS A 105 -5.87 6.25 -10.89
N ARG A 106 -6.77 6.52 -11.83
CA ARG A 106 -6.89 5.76 -13.08
C ARG A 106 -7.21 6.69 -14.22
N ASN A 107 -6.50 6.58 -15.34
CA ASN A 107 -6.69 7.42 -16.53
C ASN A 107 -6.61 8.93 -16.17
N GLY A 108 -5.66 9.31 -15.31
CA GLY A 108 -5.48 10.69 -14.84
C GLY A 108 -6.62 11.24 -13.99
N ARG A 109 -7.51 10.37 -13.46
CA ARG A 109 -8.63 10.77 -12.60
C ARG A 109 -8.52 10.08 -11.25
N THR A 110 -8.55 10.89 -10.19
CA THR A 110 -8.67 10.39 -8.82
C THR A 110 -10.11 10.09 -8.48
N GLU A 111 -10.37 8.89 -8.01
CA GLU A 111 -11.64 8.44 -7.46
C GLU A 111 -11.47 8.12 -5.97
N LEU A 112 -12.52 8.32 -5.19
CA LEU A 112 -12.62 7.87 -3.81
C LEU A 112 -13.95 7.15 -3.64
N PHE A 113 -13.90 5.94 -3.11
CA PHE A 113 -15.08 5.13 -2.88
C PHE A 113 -14.96 4.25 -1.66
N ILE A 114 -16.12 3.80 -1.17
CA ILE A 114 -16.22 2.79 -0.12
C ILE A 114 -16.91 1.57 -0.72
N SER A 115 -16.24 0.42 -0.70
CA SER A 115 -16.84 -0.87 -1.00
C SER A 115 -17.46 -1.43 0.27
N TRP A 116 -18.78 -1.42 0.34
CA TRP A 116 -19.55 -1.89 1.50
C TRP A 116 -19.73 -3.39 1.49
N ASN A 117 -19.50 -4.03 0.34
CA ASN A 117 -19.69 -5.46 0.12
C ASN A 117 -21.11 -5.95 0.51
N ASN A 118 -22.07 -5.03 0.47
CA ASN A 118 -23.48 -5.28 0.74
C ASN A 118 -24.35 -4.49 -0.24
N PHE A 119 -25.50 -5.02 -0.61
CA PHE A 119 -26.38 -4.38 -1.58
C PHE A 119 -27.12 -3.19 -0.95
N LEU A 120 -26.92 -1.99 -1.51
CA LEU A 120 -27.41 -0.73 -0.94
C LEU A 120 -28.79 -0.31 -1.47
N GLY A 121 -29.31 -0.97 -2.50
CA GLY A 121 -30.61 -0.63 -3.08
C GLY A 121 -30.57 0.60 -3.98
N GLY A 122 -31.24 1.69 -3.59
CA GLY A 122 -31.45 2.87 -4.44
C GLY A 122 -30.71 4.12 -4.02
N GLU A 123 -30.26 4.22 -2.77
CA GLU A 123 -29.72 5.45 -2.19
C GLU A 123 -28.30 5.26 -1.69
N GLY A 124 -27.40 6.16 -2.07
CA GLY A 124 -26.01 6.22 -1.58
C GLY A 124 -25.80 7.31 -0.53
N ASN A 125 -26.71 7.43 0.44
CA ASN A 125 -26.58 8.43 1.50
C ASN A 125 -25.57 7.95 2.54
N VAL A 126 -24.34 8.47 2.46
CA VAL A 126 -23.24 8.10 3.36
C VAL A 126 -23.10 9.19 4.43
N LEU A 127 -23.16 8.78 5.70
CA LEU A 127 -22.82 9.63 6.83
C LEU A 127 -21.33 9.47 7.12
N THR A 128 -20.57 10.57 7.12
CA THR A 128 -19.13 10.54 7.40
C THR A 128 -18.76 11.45 8.56
N ARG A 129 -17.72 11.08 9.32
CA ARG A 129 -17.15 11.90 10.38
C ARG A 129 -15.63 11.77 10.37
N VAL A 130 -14.93 12.87 10.14
CA VAL A 130 -13.46 12.94 10.21
C VAL A 130 -13.05 13.30 11.64
N GLY A 131 -12.20 12.48 12.26
CA GLY A 131 -11.72 12.66 13.61
C GLY A 131 -12.85 12.83 14.63
N ASN A 132 -12.92 14.04 15.20
CA ASN A 132 -13.92 14.43 16.19
C ASN A 132 -14.90 15.49 15.68
N GLU A 133 -14.87 15.84 14.39
CA GLU A 133 -15.77 16.83 13.77
C GLU A 133 -17.24 16.38 13.83
N LYS A 134 -18.17 17.25 13.41
CA LYS A 134 -19.58 16.86 13.28
C LYS A 134 -19.74 15.87 12.12
N ALA A 135 -20.59 14.88 12.29
CA ALA A 135 -20.92 13.97 11.21
C ALA A 135 -21.72 14.69 10.11
N VAL A 136 -21.37 14.44 8.84
CA VAL A 136 -21.98 15.06 7.67
C VAL A 136 -22.53 13.97 6.75
N GLY A 137 -23.83 14.05 6.47
CA GLY A 137 -24.50 13.19 5.49
C GLY A 137 -24.39 13.79 4.10
N ALA A 138 -23.99 12.99 3.12
CA ALA A 138 -23.94 13.40 1.73
C ALA A 138 -24.36 12.26 0.80
N HIS A 139 -24.90 12.63 -0.36
CA HIS A 139 -25.18 11.67 -1.42
C HIS A 139 -23.88 11.32 -2.16
N TRP A 140 -23.57 10.03 -2.20
CA TRP A 140 -22.47 9.44 -2.95
C TRP A 140 -23.05 8.61 -4.09
N ARG A 141 -22.41 8.66 -5.26
CA ARG A 141 -22.90 7.93 -6.44
C ARG A 141 -22.73 6.43 -6.23
N LEU A 142 -23.73 5.62 -6.53
CA LEU A 142 -23.63 4.16 -6.46
C LEU A 142 -22.83 3.57 -7.65
N SER A 143 -22.17 2.44 -7.42
CA SER A 143 -21.72 1.53 -8.48
C SER A 143 -22.89 0.87 -9.20
N ASN A 144 -22.62 0.28 -10.36
CA ASN A 144 -23.61 -0.45 -11.14
C ASN A 144 -24.19 -1.66 -10.38
N ASP A 145 -23.36 -2.35 -9.60
CA ASP A 145 -23.78 -3.47 -8.74
C ASP A 145 -24.37 -3.02 -7.39
N LYS A 146 -24.39 -1.70 -7.13
CA LYS A 146 -24.95 -1.06 -5.94
C LYS A 146 -24.33 -1.54 -4.62
N ARG A 147 -23.06 -1.97 -4.65
CA ARG A 147 -22.29 -2.38 -3.46
C ARG A 147 -21.21 -1.38 -3.05
N THR A 148 -21.00 -0.35 -3.87
CA THR A 148 -19.96 0.66 -3.67
C THR A 148 -20.57 2.06 -3.81
N THR A 149 -20.06 3.00 -3.01
CA THR A 149 -20.42 4.43 -3.09
C THR A 149 -19.19 5.26 -3.46
N PHE A 150 -19.32 6.20 -4.40
CA PHE A 150 -18.27 7.10 -4.88
C PHE A 150 -18.51 8.53 -4.40
N HIS A 151 -17.50 9.14 -3.78
CA HIS A 151 -17.55 10.53 -3.36
C HIS A 151 -17.43 11.46 -4.57
N SER A 152 -18.21 12.55 -4.60
CA SER A 152 -18.29 13.47 -5.74
C SER A 152 -17.09 14.41 -5.87
N ARG A 153 -16.39 14.69 -4.77
CA ARG A 153 -15.21 15.57 -4.70
C ARG A 153 -14.03 14.85 -4.03
N PRO A 154 -13.44 13.83 -4.67
CA PRO A 154 -12.51 12.90 -4.03
C PRO A 154 -11.26 13.60 -3.48
N MET A 155 -10.58 14.43 -4.29
CA MET A 155 -9.34 15.12 -3.87
C MET A 155 -9.55 16.03 -2.65
N ALA A 156 -10.64 16.82 -2.64
CA ALA A 156 -10.95 17.70 -1.52
C ALA A 156 -11.24 16.90 -0.24
N PHE A 157 -11.99 15.81 -0.35
CA PHE A 157 -12.32 14.98 0.80
C PHE A 157 -11.11 14.19 1.31
N LEU A 158 -10.23 13.70 0.44
CA LEU A 158 -8.95 13.10 0.83
C LEU A 158 -8.09 14.09 1.62
N LYS A 159 -7.98 15.35 1.17
CA LYS A 159 -7.29 16.41 1.92
C LYS A 159 -7.92 16.64 3.30
N THR A 160 -9.25 16.55 3.42
CA THR A 160 -9.93 16.63 4.72
C THR A 160 -9.64 15.41 5.60
N ILE A 161 -9.72 14.19 5.07
CA ILE A 161 -9.44 12.96 5.84
C ILE A 161 -8.02 12.98 6.40
N SER A 162 -7.05 13.45 5.61
CA SER A 162 -5.64 13.55 6.00
C SER A 162 -5.34 14.44 7.20
N THR A 163 -6.27 15.28 7.65
CA THR A 163 -6.09 16.10 8.85
C THR A 163 -6.30 15.32 10.15
N SER A 164 -6.73 14.05 10.06
CA SER A 164 -6.99 13.19 11.19
C SER A 164 -6.57 11.74 10.92
N ASP A 165 -6.42 10.99 12.00
CA ASP A 165 -6.11 9.55 12.04
C ASP A 165 -7.37 8.66 12.00
N LYS A 166 -8.56 9.24 11.86
CA LYS A 166 -9.82 8.49 11.92
C LYS A 166 -10.86 9.01 10.94
N LEU A 167 -11.47 8.09 10.19
CA LEU A 167 -12.70 8.34 9.43
C LEU A 167 -13.76 7.33 9.86
N VAL A 168 -14.91 7.82 10.31
CA VAL A 168 -16.11 7.00 10.48
C VAL A 168 -17.00 7.18 9.27
N ALA A 169 -17.47 6.07 8.68
CA ALA A 169 -18.44 6.07 7.60
C ALA A 169 -19.60 5.13 7.94
N GLN A 170 -20.82 5.55 7.68
CA GLN A 170 -22.03 4.76 7.92
C GLN A 170 -22.97 4.85 6.74
N ILE A 171 -23.60 3.73 6.41
CA ILE A 171 -24.69 3.63 5.44
C ILE A 171 -25.72 2.59 5.92
N THR A 172 -26.94 2.67 5.39
CA THR A 172 -27.98 1.65 5.60
C THR A 172 -28.13 0.82 4.34
N PRO A 173 -27.72 -0.46 4.32
CA PRO A 173 -27.97 -1.36 3.20
C PRO A 173 -29.47 -1.65 3.02
N TYR A 174 -29.83 -2.19 1.86
CA TYR A 174 -31.23 -2.43 1.51
C TYR A 174 -31.89 -3.45 2.44
N ASN A 175 -32.97 -3.04 3.12
CA ASN A 175 -33.70 -3.83 4.11
C ASN A 175 -32.82 -4.36 5.26
N GLU A 176 -31.74 -3.65 5.59
CA GLU A 176 -30.87 -3.98 6.72
C GLU A 176 -30.76 -2.82 7.71
N THR A 177 -30.10 -3.07 8.84
CA THR A 177 -29.72 -2.03 9.79
C THR A 177 -28.48 -1.27 9.32
N PRO A 178 -28.27 -0.03 9.77
CA PRO A 178 -27.06 0.72 9.44
C PRO A 178 -25.80 -0.07 9.79
N ILE A 179 -24.81 -0.03 8.90
CA ILE A 179 -23.46 -0.56 9.11
C ILE A 179 -22.49 0.59 9.26
N THR A 180 -21.54 0.48 10.19
CA THR A 180 -20.56 1.52 10.48
C THR A 180 -19.15 0.99 10.32
N ALA A 181 -18.35 1.62 9.46
CA ALA A 181 -16.93 1.37 9.33
C ALA A 181 -16.14 2.47 10.06
N ILE A 182 -15.15 2.08 10.86
CA ILE A 182 -14.22 3.00 11.52
C ILE A 182 -12.83 2.74 10.96
N PHE A 183 -12.38 3.62 10.08
CA PHE A 183 -11.08 3.53 9.43
C PHE A 183 -10.02 4.29 10.24
N ASN A 184 -8.89 3.64 10.52
CA ASN A 184 -7.67 4.32 11.00
C ASN A 184 -6.91 4.90 9.82
N THR A 185 -7.06 6.20 9.59
CA THR A 185 -6.50 6.90 8.42
C THR A 185 -5.08 7.44 8.65
N SER A 186 -4.42 7.03 9.74
CA SER A 186 -2.98 7.29 9.95
C SER A 186 -2.16 6.85 8.73
N GLY A 187 -1.19 7.67 8.32
CA GLY A 187 -0.35 7.40 7.15
C GLY A 187 -0.99 7.73 5.79
N LEU A 188 -2.22 8.29 5.76
CA LEU A 188 -2.89 8.66 4.50
C LEU A 188 -2.07 9.67 3.68
N GLU A 189 -1.43 10.66 4.30
CA GLU A 189 -0.62 11.64 3.56
C GLU A 189 0.54 10.99 2.80
N SER A 190 1.25 10.05 3.43
CA SER A 190 2.31 9.28 2.76
C SER A 190 1.73 8.36 1.70
N ALA A 191 0.61 7.67 1.98
CA ALA A 191 -0.06 6.79 1.02
C ALA A 191 -0.58 7.55 -0.22
N LEU A 192 -0.94 8.82 -0.09
CA LEU A 192 -1.40 9.64 -1.22
C LEU A 192 -0.29 10.06 -2.18
N GLY A 193 1.00 9.94 -1.82
CA GLY A 193 2.13 10.34 -2.66
C GLY A 193 2.04 9.80 -4.09
N PRO A 194 2.01 8.46 -4.29
CA PRO A 194 1.89 7.85 -5.61
C PRO A 194 0.63 8.27 -6.39
N ILE A 195 -0.50 8.50 -5.70
CA ILE A 195 -1.73 9.00 -6.34
C ILE A 195 -1.55 10.44 -6.84
N ARG A 196 -0.94 11.32 -6.03
CA ARG A 196 -0.69 12.72 -6.38
C ARG A 196 0.28 12.84 -7.53
N ASP A 197 1.31 11.99 -7.56
CA ASP A 197 2.29 11.95 -8.64
C ASP A 197 1.63 11.53 -9.96
N THR A 198 0.83 10.46 -9.93
CA THR A 198 0.18 9.89 -11.13
C THR A 198 -0.98 10.74 -11.65
N CYS A 199 -1.76 11.38 -10.76
CA CYS A 199 -2.93 12.19 -11.12
C CYS A 199 -2.69 13.71 -11.06
N HIS A 200 -1.49 14.16 -10.70
CA HIS A 200 -1.01 15.54 -10.72
C HIS A 200 -1.84 16.54 -9.88
N TRP A 201 -1.98 16.35 -8.55
CA TRP A 201 -2.74 17.26 -7.67
C TRP A 201 -2.29 17.35 -6.20
#